data_AF-A0A0G1M3A3-F1
#
_entry.id   AF-A0A0G1M3A3-F1
#
_cell.length_a   1.000
_cell.length_b   1.000
_cell.length_c   1.000
_cell.angle_alpha   90.00
_cell.angle_beta   90.00
_cell.angle_gamma   90.00
#
_symmetry.space_group_name_H-M   'P 1'
#
loop_
_entity.id
_entity.type
_entity.pdbx_description
1 polymer ?
#
loop_
_entity_poly.entity_id
_entity_poly.type
_entity_poly.pdbx_seq_one_letter_code
_entity_poly.pdbx_strand_id
1 'polypeptide(L)'
;MNSPVKLSNLQKLFAGVILAAVLLSPVLVWAQITDFKSLVNKIIDNINYLVALVIGLAAFVFIWGIFKYFVAGADEKKVEEAKNVLLFGLLGIFIMFSIWGLVNIVINTFDFKNKTQPTIPQFTKP
;
A
#
# COMPACT_ATOMS: atom_id res chain seq x y z
N MET A 1 54.54 -3.09 -21.91
CA MET A 1 53.82 -4.36 -21.71
C MET A 1 52.36 -4.04 -21.35
N ASN A 2 51.48 -3.85 -22.35
CA ASN A 2 50.05 -3.65 -22.11
C ASN A 2 49.28 -4.77 -22.83
N SER A 3 48.71 -5.69 -22.07
CA SER A 3 47.74 -6.63 -22.62
C SER A 3 46.47 -5.86 -23.00
N PRO A 4 45.90 -6.05 -24.20
CA PRO A 4 44.65 -5.40 -24.57
C PRO A 4 43.53 -5.92 -23.66
N VAL A 5 42.88 -5.00 -22.94
CA VAL A 5 41.73 -5.30 -22.09
C VAL A 5 40.63 -5.89 -22.98
N LYS A 6 40.28 -7.16 -22.72
CA LYS A 6 39.26 -7.88 -23.50
C LYS A 6 37.87 -7.30 -23.20
N LEU A 7 37.25 -6.66 -24.20
CA LEU A 7 35.93 -6.01 -24.10
C LEU A 7 34.82 -6.93 -23.55
N SER A 8 34.94 -8.24 -23.75
CA SER A 8 33.99 -9.24 -23.21
C SER A 8 33.98 -9.35 -21.69
N ASN A 9 35.09 -9.05 -21.02
CA ASN A 9 35.16 -9.04 -19.55
C ASN A 9 34.55 -7.76 -18.99
N LEU A 10 34.70 -6.64 -19.69
CA LEU A 10 34.13 -5.36 -19.30
C LEU A 10 32.59 -5.41 -19.37
N GLN A 11 32.02 -6.00 -20.42
CA GLN A 11 30.57 -6.18 -20.53
C GLN A 11 29.99 -7.05 -19.39
N LYS A 12 30.71 -8.10 -18.97
CA LYS A 12 30.31 -8.93 -17.83
C LYS A 12 30.35 -8.17 -16.50
N LEU A 13 31.33 -7.28 -16.32
CA LEU A 13 31.39 -6.41 -15.14
C LEU A 13 30.22 -5.42 -15.11
N PHE A 14 29.91 -4.78 -16.25
CA PHE A 14 28.73 -3.89 -16.35
C PHE A 14 27.41 -4.64 -16.13
N ALA A 15 27.25 -5.82 -16.72
CA ALA A 15 26.08 -6.67 -16.49
C ALA A 15 25.96 -7.08 -15.02
N GLY A 16 27.07 -7.40 -14.36
CA GLY A 16 27.11 -7.71 -12.93
C GLY A 16 26.72 -6.52 -12.04
N VAL A 17 27.17 -5.31 -12.36
CA VAL A 17 26.81 -4.08 -11.63
C VAL A 17 25.32 -3.75 -11.79
N ILE A 18 24.77 -3.87 -13.01
CA ILE A 18 23.35 -3.63 -13.27
C ILE A 18 22.50 -4.65 -12.49
N LEU A 19 22.88 -5.93 -12.51
CA LEU A 19 22.18 -6.98 -11.76
C LEU A 19 22.22 -6.72 -10.25
N ALA A 20 23.38 -6.32 -9.71
CA ALA A 20 23.50 -5.96 -8.30
C ALA A 20 22.64 -4.74 -7.95
N ALA A 21 22.61 -3.71 -8.79
CA ALA A 21 21.77 -2.53 -8.59
C ALA A 21 20.27 -2.87 -8.60
N VAL A 22 19.82 -3.73 -9.53
CA VAL A 22 18.43 -4.19 -9.60
C VAL A 22 18.05 -5.02 -8.37
N LEU A 23 18.93 -5.91 -7.91
CA LEU A 23 18.69 -6.75 -6.73
C LEU A 23 18.73 -5.97 -5.41
N LEU A 24 19.51 -4.89 -5.34
CA LEU A 24 19.59 -4.02 -4.16
C LEU A 24 18.59 -2.86 -4.21
N SER A 25 17.98 -2.59 -5.36
CA SER A 25 16.96 -1.55 -5.52
C SER A 25 15.80 -1.66 -4.51
N PRO A 26 15.26 -2.85 -4.18
CA PRO A 26 14.15 -2.95 -3.23
C PRO A 26 14.57 -2.58 -1.83
N VAL A 27 15.83 -2.82 -1.45
CA VAL A 27 16.37 -2.52 -0.10
C VAL A 27 16.56 -1.02 0.10
N LEU A 28 16.95 -0.30 -0.96
CA LEU A 28 17.13 1.16 -0.92
C LEU A 28 15.81 1.93 -0.77
N VAL A 29 14.69 1.37 -1.24
CA VAL A 29 13.34 1.95 -1.04
C VAL A 29 13.01 2.11 0.45
N TRP A 30 13.56 1.25 1.32
CA TRP A 30 13.32 1.31 2.77
C TRP A 30 14.26 2.29 3.50
N ALA A 31 15.48 2.51 3.00
CA ALA A 31 16.52 3.28 3.67
C ALA A 31 16.36 4.82 3.61
N GLN A 32 15.59 5.34 2.65
CA GLN A 32 15.41 6.79 2.50
C GLN A 32 14.42 7.35 3.53
N ILE A 33 14.86 7.58 4.76
CA ILE A 33 14.12 8.32 5.78
C ILE A 33 15.07 9.37 6.36
N THR A 34 15.02 10.59 5.81
CA THR A 34 15.89 11.69 6.21
C THR A 34 15.23 12.67 7.18
N ASP A 35 13.89 12.69 7.22
CA ASP A 35 13.10 13.70 7.91
C ASP A 35 11.89 13.09 8.64
N PHE A 36 11.41 13.77 9.69
CA PHE A 36 10.18 13.38 10.38
C PHE A 36 8.97 13.32 9.44
N LYS A 37 8.87 14.26 8.48
CA LYS A 37 7.84 14.23 7.44
C LYS A 37 7.93 12.95 6.59
N SER A 38 9.15 12.51 6.28
CA SER A 38 9.36 11.27 5.53
C SER A 38 9.00 10.04 6.36
N LEU A 39 9.27 10.03 7.67
CA LEU A 39 8.82 8.97 8.58
C LEU A 39 7.29 8.83 8.58
N VAL A 40 6.59 9.94 8.80
CA VAL A 40 5.12 9.97 8.87
C VAL A 40 4.51 9.52 7.55
N ASN A 41 5.03 10.02 6.42
CA ASN A 41 4.54 9.62 5.10
C ASN A 41 4.76 8.12 4.84
N LYS A 42 5.93 7.56 5.18
CA LYS A 42 6.15 6.11 5.02
C LYS A 42 5.20 5.27 5.87
N ILE A 43 4.88 5.71 7.09
CA ILE A 43 3.91 5.01 7.94
C ILE A 43 2.52 5.05 7.30
N ILE A 44 2.10 6.22 6.81
CA ILE A 44 0.81 6.39 6.13
C ILE A 44 0.75 5.52 4.87
N ASP A 45 1.79 5.50 4.06
CA ASP A 45 1.85 4.68 2.83
C ASP A 45 1.76 3.19 3.15
N ASN A 46 2.46 2.73 4.18
CA ASN A 46 2.39 1.34 4.62
C ASN A 46 0.98 0.98 5.13
N ILE A 47 0.33 1.88 5.88
CA ILE A 47 -1.06 1.68 6.33
C ILE A 47 -2.01 1.63 5.13
N ASN A 48 -1.86 2.52 4.16
CA ASN A 48 -2.69 2.53 2.95
C ASN A 48 -2.58 1.21 2.18
N TYR A 49 -1.38 0.64 2.08
CA TYR A 49 -1.18 -0.68 1.48
C TYR A 49 -1.91 -1.79 2.26
N LEU A 50 -1.81 -1.79 3.60
CA LEU A 50 -2.53 -2.73 4.44
C LEU A 50 -4.05 -2.57 4.29
N VAL A 51 -4.56 -1.34 4.27
CA VAL A 51 -6.00 -1.08 4.07
C VAL A 51 -6.47 -1.65 2.73
N ALA A 52 -5.73 -1.43 1.65
CA ALA A 52 -6.05 -2.00 0.33
C ALA A 52 -6.08 -3.54 0.37
N LEU A 53 -5.14 -4.17 1.08
CA LEU A 53 -5.11 -5.61 1.27
C LEU A 53 -6.34 -6.12 2.04
N VAL A 54 -6.71 -5.47 3.15
CA VAL A 54 -7.86 -5.90 3.95
C VAL A 54 -9.17 -5.67 3.18
N ILE A 55 -9.28 -4.62 2.35
CA ILE A 55 -10.44 -4.45 1.46
C ILE A 55 -10.54 -5.63 0.48
N GLY A 56 -9.42 -6.07 -0.10
CA GLY A 56 -9.39 -7.26 -0.97
C GLY A 56 -9.85 -8.53 -0.24
N LEU A 57 -9.38 -8.75 0.99
CA LEU A 57 -9.78 -9.88 1.82
C LEU A 57 -11.27 -9.81 2.24
N ALA A 58 -11.75 -8.62 2.61
CA ALA A 58 -13.15 -8.40 2.98
C ALA A 58 -14.08 -8.67 1.80
N ALA A 59 -13.73 -8.20 0.60
CA ALA A 59 -14.46 -8.51 -0.62
C ALA A 59 -14.46 -10.01 -0.92
N PHE A 60 -13.33 -10.69 -0.72
CA PHE A 60 -13.24 -12.14 -0.89
C PHE A 60 -14.15 -12.91 0.08
N VAL A 61 -14.12 -12.57 1.38
CA VAL A 61 -14.99 -13.19 2.40
C VAL A 61 -16.47 -12.89 2.13
N PHE A 62 -16.78 -11.68 1.66
CA PHE A 62 -18.14 -11.30 1.28
C PHE A 62 -18.65 -12.18 0.12
N ILE A 63 -17.86 -12.32 -0.95
CA ILE A 63 -18.18 -13.19 -2.08
C ILE A 63 -18.32 -14.65 -1.62
N TRP A 64 -17.44 -15.14 -0.74
CA TRP A 64 -17.54 -16.48 -0.16
C TRP A 64 -18.85 -16.67 0.64
N GLY A 65 -19.25 -15.66 1.41
CA GLY A 65 -20.53 -15.64 2.12
C GLY A 65 -21.73 -15.76 1.18
N ILE A 66 -21.68 -15.08 0.02
CA ILE A 66 -22.71 -15.16 -1.02
C ILE A 66 -22.81 -16.59 -1.55
N PHE A 67 -21.68 -17.20 -1.91
CA PHE A 67 -21.65 -18.59 -2.38
C PHE A 67 -22.21 -19.55 -1.33
N LYS A 68 -21.83 -19.40 -0.06
CA LYS A 68 -22.34 -20.22 1.04
C LYS A 68 -23.86 -20.08 1.21
N TYR A 69 -24.39 -18.87 1.03
CA TYR A 69 -25.82 -18.60 1.09
C TYR A 69 -26.59 -19.27 -0.06
N PHE A 70 -26.06 -19.22 -1.28
CA PHE A 70 -26.68 -19.90 -2.43
C PHE A 70 -26.68 -21.42 -2.31
N VAL A 71 -25.60 -22.01 -1.81
CA VAL A 71 -25.48 -23.47 -1.65
C VAL A 71 -26.29 -24.00 -0.47
N ALA A 72 -26.62 -23.15 0.51
CA ALA A 72 -27.40 -23.55 1.68
C ALA A 72 -28.83 -24.01 1.34
N GLY A 73 -29.44 -23.50 0.27
CA GLY A 73 -30.74 -23.95 -0.23
C GLY A 73 -31.85 -23.89 0.85
N ALA A 74 -32.47 -25.03 1.13
CA ALA A 74 -33.57 -25.17 2.10
C ALA A 74 -33.11 -25.60 3.51
N ASP A 75 -31.80 -25.74 3.75
CA ASP A 75 -31.27 -26.15 5.05
C ASP A 75 -31.17 -24.92 5.98
N GLU A 76 -32.18 -24.71 6.82
CA GLU A 76 -32.33 -23.51 7.67
C GLU A 76 -31.06 -23.17 8.47
N LYS A 77 -30.36 -24.18 8.98
CA LYS A 77 -29.13 -23.99 9.76
C LYS A 77 -27.99 -23.41 8.92
N LYS A 78 -27.83 -23.90 7.68
CA LYS A 78 -26.80 -23.39 6.77
C LYS A 78 -27.13 -22.00 6.24
N VAL A 79 -28.41 -21.72 6.05
CA VAL A 79 -28.90 -20.40 5.63
C VAL A 79 -28.61 -19.37 6.71
N GLU A 80 -28.88 -19.69 7.98
CA GLU A 80 -28.59 -18.81 9.10
C GLU A 80 -27.09 -18.54 9.24
N GLU A 81 -26.27 -19.59 9.16
CA GLU A 81 -24.82 -19.45 9.23
C GLU A 81 -24.26 -18.61 8.06
N ALA A 82 -24.77 -18.82 6.84
CA ALA A 82 -24.37 -18.03 5.68
C ALA A 82 -24.79 -16.56 5.78
N LYS A 83 -25.99 -16.28 6.31
CA LYS A 83 -26.45 -14.92 6.60
C LYS A 83 -25.53 -14.22 7.59
N ASN A 84 -25.10 -14.91 8.64
CA ASN A 84 -24.16 -14.35 9.61
C ASN A 84 -22.83 -13.97 8.94
N VAL A 85 -22.26 -14.87 8.12
CA VAL A 85 -21.03 -14.57 7.36
C VAL A 85 -21.21 -13.37 6.42
N LEU A 86 -22.36 -13.28 5.74
CA LEU A 86 -22.69 -12.14 4.88
C LEU A 86 -22.78 -10.82 5.65
N LEU A 87 -23.44 -10.83 6.80
CA LEU A 87 -23.57 -9.64 7.66
C LEU A 87 -22.21 -9.19 8.19
N PHE A 88 -21.35 -10.11 8.63
CA PHE A 88 -19.99 -9.77 9.06
C PHE A 88 -19.14 -9.23 7.90
N GLY A 89 -19.24 -9.81 6.71
CA GLY A 89 -18.56 -9.31 5.51
C GLY A 89 -19.03 -7.90 5.13
N LEU A 90 -20.36 -7.69 5.11
CA LEU A 90 -20.96 -6.39 4.80
C LEU A 90 -20.59 -5.32 5.82
N LEU A 91 -20.64 -5.65 7.12
CA LEU A 91 -20.28 -4.74 8.19
C LEU A 91 -18.80 -4.34 8.13
N GLY A 92 -17.91 -5.29 7.84
CA GLY A 92 -16.48 -5.02 7.64
C GLY A 92 -16.23 -4.03 6.50
N ILE A 93 -16.87 -4.24 5.36
CA ILE A 93 -16.81 -3.32 4.20
C ILE A 93 -17.40 -1.95 4.58
N PHE A 94 -18.56 -1.92 5.23
CA PHE A 94 -19.23 -0.67 5.61
C PHE A 94 -18.37 0.21 6.51
N ILE A 95 -17.73 -0.36 7.54
CA ILE A 95 -16.86 0.40 8.46
C ILE A 95 -15.68 1.02 7.71
N MET A 96 -15.05 0.27 6.80
CA MET A 96 -13.92 0.76 6.00
C MET A 96 -14.32 1.94 5.12
N PHE A 97 -15.43 1.82 4.39
CA PHE A 97 -15.94 2.89 3.54
C PHE A 97 -16.38 4.11 4.35
N SER A 98 -16.98 3.90 5.53
CA SER A 98 -17.43 4.96 6.41
C SER A 98 -16.27 5.82 6.91
N ILE A 99 -15.18 5.20 7.39
CA ILE A 99 -14.00 5.92 7.86
C ILE A 99 -13.34 6.69 6.71
N TRP A 100 -13.14 6.06 5.55
CA TRP A 100 -12.50 6.71 4.40
C TRP A 100 -13.34 7.87 3.85
N GLY A 101 -14.66 7.68 3.77
CA GLY A 101 -15.61 8.72 3.36
C GLY A 101 -15.60 9.90 4.32
N LEU A 102 -15.63 9.65 5.63
CA LEU A 102 -15.58 10.70 6.65
C LEU A 102 -14.26 11.48 6.60
N VAL A 103 -13.12 10.80 6.52
CA VAL A 103 -11.80 11.44 6.40
C VAL A 103 -11.74 12.35 5.18
N ASN A 104 -12.25 11.89 4.03
CA ASN A 104 -12.27 12.69 2.81
C ASN A 104 -13.16 13.94 2.95
N ILE A 105 -14.33 13.82 3.61
CA ILE A 105 -15.20 14.97 3.89
C ILE A 105 -14.47 15.99 4.78
N VAL A 106 -13.81 15.55 5.85
CA VAL A 106 -13.07 16.43 6.76
C VAL A 106 -11.93 17.15 6.01
N ILE A 107 -11.15 16.42 5.22
CA ILE A 107 -10.04 17.00 4.45
C ILE A 107 -10.52 18.07 3.47
N ASN A 108 -11.62 17.80 2.77
CA ASN A 108 -12.16 18.72 1.77
C ASN A 108 -12.88 19.91 2.40
N THR A 109 -13.47 19.75 3.60
CA THR A 109 -14.18 20.83 4.30
C THR A 109 -13.23 21.83 4.95
N PHE A 110 -12.13 21.36 5.53
CA PHE A 110 -11.17 22.23 6.25
C PHE A 110 -9.97 22.69 5.40
N ASP A 111 -10.04 22.46 4.09
CA ASP A 111 -9.01 22.81 3.10
C ASP A 111 -7.58 22.42 3.50
N PHE A 112 -7.44 21.20 4.03
CA PHE A 112 -6.12 20.67 4.38
C PHE A 112 -5.25 20.34 3.16
N LYS A 113 -5.82 20.40 1.95
CA LYS A 113 -5.12 20.16 0.68
C LYS A 113 -4.23 21.33 0.23
N ASN A 114 -4.57 22.57 0.59
CA ASN A 114 -3.91 23.77 0.06
C ASN A 114 -2.95 24.46 1.05
N LYS A 115 -2.58 23.80 2.15
CA LYS A 115 -1.58 24.33 3.09
C LYS A 115 -0.17 24.23 2.48
N THR A 116 0.25 25.24 1.72
CA THR A 116 1.68 25.43 1.40
C THR A 116 2.43 25.57 2.71
N GLN A 117 3.36 24.64 2.99
CA GLN A 117 4.27 24.79 4.13
C GLN A 117 4.98 26.14 3.99
N PRO A 118 4.97 26.98 5.03
CA PRO A 118 5.72 28.24 5.00
C PRO A 118 7.17 27.93 4.64
N THR A 119 7.69 28.57 3.60
CA THR A 119 9.07 28.40 3.18
C THR A 119 9.96 28.81 4.34
N ILE A 120 10.66 27.84 4.93
CA ILE A 120 11.58 28.10 6.03
C ILE A 120 12.72 28.93 5.44
N PRO A 121 13.08 30.08 6.03
CA PRO A 121 14.18 30.89 5.53
C PRO A 121 15.46 30.04 5.50
N GLN A 122 16.00 29.84 4.31
CA GLN A 122 17.30 29.20 4.12
C GLN A 122 18.39 30.25 4.26
N PHE A 123 19.34 30.02 5.17
CA PHE A 123 20.55 30.82 5.25
C PHE A 123 21.43 30.49 4.04
N THR A 124 21.26 31.20 2.94
CA THR A 124 22.26 31.24 1.87
C THR A 124 23.50 31.94 2.40
N LYS A 125 24.55 31.15 2.67
CA LYS A 125 25.87 31.65 3.08
C LYS A 125 26.55 32.35 1.88
N PRO A 126 27.24 33.50 2.07
CA PRO A 126 27.86 34.26 0.98
C PRO A 126 28.93 33.48 0.22
#